data_AF-A0A2T2R865-F1
#
_entry.id   AF-A0A2T2R865-F1
#
_cell.length_a   1.000
_cell.length_b   1.000
_cell.length_c   1.000
_cell.angle_alpha   90.00
_cell.angle_beta   90.00
_cell.angle_gamma   90.00
#
_symmetry.space_group_name_H-M   'P 1'
#
loop_
_entity.id
_entity.type
_entity.pdbx_description
1 polymer ?
#
loop_
_entity_poly.entity_id
_entity_poly.type
_entity_poly.pdbx_seq_one_letter_code
_entity_poly.pdbx_strand_id
1 'polypeptide(L)'
;MDPSYHRLATGRASATLDAAMSGPDLIAPLARRRGEGCDAMVVEGVMGLFDGAGSKRVPAEAAADAAPADAASTAHVAHLLDAPVVLVVDASAASTSVAATVHGFATFDPRLRLAGVVANGVGSPRHAELIAGALQRLAVPLLGWLPRDAGVTAPGRHLGLVPAVERAPAAREGVAALGRAVAAHVDVDAVLAAAATAPAWPAPAWSPPFARAARARVGVATGPAFSFAYPDDLDVLAAAGAELAWFDPTADAALPAGCDGLVLSGGFPEVYASSLSANAGLRGQIAALAGAGAPVRAECGGLAYLAASLDGQPMCGVLPARARMTDSLTLGYRRAVAADDAGGWRAGEVAVGHEFHYSVAESAPGRCGDAAAAWRVDGRGPEGFSLAGVHASYVHAHWAAHPHVADRFVADCAATREAPCA
;
A
#
# COMPACT_ATOMS: atom_id res chain seq x y z
N MET A 1 3.01 5.60 4.36
CA MET A 1 1.67 6.22 4.41
C MET A 1 0.71 5.20 5.01
N ASP A 2 -0.26 5.64 5.80
CA ASP A 2 -1.29 4.76 6.36
C ASP A 2 -2.69 5.17 5.85
N PRO A 3 -3.21 4.48 4.81
CA PRO A 3 -4.53 4.74 4.22
C PRO A 3 -5.71 4.67 5.21
N SER A 4 -5.54 4.08 6.40
CA SER A 4 -6.63 3.99 7.37
C SER A 4 -7.04 5.35 7.93
N TYR A 5 -6.12 6.32 8.01
CA TYR A 5 -6.46 7.70 8.41
C TYR A 5 -7.25 8.42 7.32
N HIS A 6 -6.98 8.16 6.03
CA HIS A 6 -7.78 8.70 4.94
C HIS A 6 -9.19 8.16 4.97
N ARG A 7 -9.35 6.86 5.20
CA ARG A 7 -10.69 6.26 5.38
C ARG A 7 -11.40 6.86 6.57
N LEU A 8 -10.68 7.12 7.67
CA LEU A 8 -11.26 7.76 8.83
C LEU A 8 -11.74 9.19 8.55
N ALA A 9 -10.96 9.96 7.77
CA ALA A 9 -11.28 11.34 7.42
C ALA A 9 -12.39 11.47 6.36
N THR A 10 -12.41 10.57 5.37
CA THR A 10 -13.26 10.69 4.17
C THR A 10 -14.43 9.71 4.15
N GLY A 11 -14.42 8.68 5.00
CA GLY A 11 -15.34 7.53 4.91
C GLY A 11 -15.07 6.59 3.73
N ARG A 12 -14.07 6.89 2.88
CA ARG A 12 -13.79 6.15 1.64
C ARG A 12 -12.43 5.45 1.70
N ALA A 13 -12.30 4.34 1.00
CA ALA A 13 -11.01 3.69 0.83
C ALA A 13 -10.08 4.57 -0.01
N SER A 14 -8.84 4.77 0.43
CA SER A 14 -7.80 5.26 -0.49
C SER A 14 -7.33 4.14 -1.40
N ALA A 15 -6.92 4.53 -2.60
CA ALA A 15 -6.25 3.64 -3.54
C ALA A 15 -4.77 3.99 -3.64
N THR A 16 -3.98 3.05 -4.14
CA THR A 16 -2.56 3.24 -4.38
C THR A 16 -2.35 3.60 -5.85
N LEU A 17 -1.83 4.81 -6.11
CA LEU A 17 -1.45 5.24 -7.45
C LEU A 17 0.06 5.06 -7.61
N ASP A 18 0.49 3.84 -7.91
CA ASP A 18 1.91 3.49 -8.08
C ASP A 18 2.22 3.16 -9.54
N ALA A 19 2.93 4.07 -10.22
CA ALA A 19 3.22 3.95 -11.65
C ALA A 19 4.27 2.87 -11.96
N ALA A 20 5.04 2.40 -10.98
CA ALA A 20 5.98 1.30 -11.17
C ALA A 20 5.25 -0.06 -11.10
N MET A 21 4.31 -0.21 -10.16
CA MET A 21 3.57 -1.47 -9.98
C MET A 21 2.42 -1.62 -10.96
N SER A 22 1.60 -0.56 -11.13
CA SER A 22 0.42 -0.61 -12.01
C SER A 22 0.72 -0.19 -13.45
N GLY A 23 1.86 0.44 -13.69
CA GLY A 23 2.19 1.08 -14.96
C GLY A 23 1.60 2.49 -15.10
N PRO A 24 2.27 3.40 -15.84
CA PRO A 24 1.83 4.79 -15.98
C PRO A 24 0.44 4.92 -16.61
N ASP A 25 0.09 4.03 -17.54
CA ASP A 25 -1.18 4.07 -18.27
C ASP A 25 -2.40 3.80 -17.39
N LEU A 26 -2.23 3.13 -16.24
CA LEU A 26 -3.33 2.85 -15.30
C LEU A 26 -3.55 3.97 -14.28
N ILE A 27 -2.64 4.93 -14.13
CA ILE A 27 -2.74 5.96 -13.08
C ILE A 27 -3.98 6.84 -13.25
N ALA A 28 -4.18 7.43 -14.44
CA ALA A 28 -5.36 8.26 -14.67
C ALA A 28 -6.69 7.45 -14.64
N PRO A 29 -6.80 6.25 -15.26
CA PRO A 29 -7.97 5.39 -15.12
C PRO A 29 -8.32 5.01 -13.67
N LEU A 30 -7.31 4.62 -12.87
CA LEU A 30 -7.50 4.25 -11.45
C LEU A 30 -7.94 5.47 -10.63
N ALA A 31 -7.27 6.61 -10.81
CA ALA A 31 -7.66 7.87 -10.17
C ALA A 31 -9.11 8.21 -10.54
N ARG A 32 -9.48 8.15 -11.82
CA ARG A 32 -10.84 8.45 -12.28
C ARG A 32 -11.89 7.60 -11.58
N ARG A 33 -11.70 6.28 -11.52
CA ARG A 33 -12.61 5.37 -10.82
C ARG A 33 -12.75 5.74 -9.34
N ARG A 34 -11.65 6.01 -8.66
CA ARG A 34 -11.64 6.25 -7.21
C ARG A 34 -12.20 7.62 -6.84
N GLY A 35 -12.12 8.57 -7.77
CA GLY A 35 -12.73 9.90 -7.68
C GLY A 35 -14.21 9.94 -8.05
N GLU A 36 -14.83 8.84 -8.50
CA GLU A 36 -16.26 8.84 -8.84
C GLU A 36 -17.12 9.22 -7.63
N GLY A 37 -17.95 10.25 -7.82
CA GLY A 37 -18.81 10.79 -6.76
C GLY A 37 -18.08 11.65 -5.72
N CYS A 38 -16.84 12.07 -5.98
CA CYS A 38 -16.11 13.02 -5.13
C CYS A 38 -16.05 14.40 -5.79
N ASP A 39 -16.10 15.47 -4.98
CA ASP A 39 -15.90 16.84 -5.44
C ASP A 39 -14.43 17.16 -5.73
N ALA A 40 -13.51 16.52 -5.00
CA ALA A 40 -12.07 16.65 -5.15
C ALA A 40 -11.34 15.35 -4.80
N MET A 41 -10.14 15.18 -5.34
CA MET A 41 -9.22 14.09 -5.01
C MET A 41 -7.94 14.67 -4.43
N VAL A 42 -7.52 14.13 -3.28
CA VAL A 42 -6.22 14.43 -2.68
C VAL A 42 -5.31 13.22 -2.89
N VAL A 43 -4.18 13.45 -3.55
CA VAL A 43 -3.12 12.45 -3.72
C VAL A 43 -2.01 12.79 -2.72
N GLU A 44 -1.86 11.98 -1.69
CA GLU A 44 -0.73 12.10 -0.76
C GLU A 44 0.50 11.43 -1.38
N GLY A 45 1.59 12.19 -1.49
CA GLY A 45 2.89 11.67 -1.90
C GLY A 45 3.57 10.87 -0.79
N VAL A 46 4.39 9.89 -1.16
CA VAL A 46 5.26 9.16 -0.23
C VAL A 46 6.71 9.61 -0.41
N MET A 47 7.48 9.64 0.68
CA MET A 47 8.87 10.15 0.70
C MET A 47 8.92 11.63 0.26
N GLY A 48 9.96 12.04 -0.48
CA GLY A 48 10.04 13.36 -1.12
C GLY A 48 9.33 13.43 -2.47
N LEU A 49 9.04 14.66 -2.91
CA LEU A 49 8.31 14.94 -4.15
C LEU A 49 8.93 14.25 -5.39
N PHE A 50 10.25 14.22 -5.49
CA PHE A 50 11.00 13.64 -6.62
C PHE A 50 11.60 12.26 -6.33
N ASP A 51 11.30 11.66 -5.18
CA ASP A 51 11.91 10.39 -4.76
C ASP A 51 11.17 9.20 -5.42
N GLY A 52 11.65 8.79 -6.59
CA GLY A 52 11.09 7.69 -7.37
C GLY A 52 11.95 6.41 -7.40
N ALA A 53 11.48 5.40 -8.14
CA ALA A 53 12.16 4.14 -8.40
C ALA A 53 13.58 4.31 -8.99
N GLY A 54 13.79 5.35 -9.80
CA GLY A 54 15.08 5.67 -10.44
C GLY A 54 16.16 6.20 -9.48
N SER A 55 15.80 6.57 -8.24
CA SER A 55 16.74 7.11 -7.24
C SER A 55 17.73 6.07 -6.69
N LYS A 56 17.50 4.76 -6.92
CA LYS A 56 18.39 3.66 -6.49
C LYS A 56 18.78 2.77 -7.67
N ARG A 57 20.05 2.93 -8.11
CA ARG A 57 20.84 2.08 -9.04
C ARG A 57 20.06 0.94 -9.71
N VAL A 58 19.40 1.23 -10.83
CA VAL A 58 19.21 0.23 -11.88
C VAL A 58 20.55 0.13 -12.62
N PRO A 59 21.16 -1.05 -12.78
CA PRO A 59 22.38 -1.20 -13.58
C PRO A 59 22.15 -0.66 -14.99
N ALA A 60 23.09 0.14 -15.49
CA ALA A 60 23.03 0.82 -16.79
C ALA A 60 22.82 -0.13 -17.98
N GLU A 61 23.03 -1.42 -17.78
CA GLU A 61 22.93 -2.47 -18.80
C GLU A 61 21.49 -2.95 -19.04
N ALA A 62 20.54 -2.61 -18.15
CA ALA A 62 19.10 -2.84 -18.33
C ALA A 62 18.36 -1.60 -18.90
N ALA A 63 19.07 -0.51 -19.16
CA ALA A 63 18.51 0.80 -19.53
C ALA A 63 18.26 0.97 -21.04
N ALA A 64 17.94 -0.12 -21.77
CA ALA A 64 17.53 -0.01 -23.17
C ALA A 64 16.19 0.75 -23.32
N ASP A 65 15.36 0.75 -22.27
CA ASP A 65 14.19 1.61 -22.10
C ASP A 65 14.35 2.41 -20.80
N ALA A 66 15.10 3.51 -20.85
CA ALA A 66 15.40 4.31 -19.66
C ALA A 66 14.12 4.97 -19.10
N ALA A 67 13.58 4.39 -18.02
CA ALA A 67 12.53 5.02 -17.23
C ALA A 67 12.99 6.42 -16.78
N PRO A 68 12.07 7.40 -16.66
CA PRO A 68 12.41 8.74 -16.18
C PRO A 68 13.19 8.70 -14.87
N ALA A 69 14.09 9.67 -14.65
CA ALA A 69 14.89 9.74 -13.41
C ALA A 69 14.01 9.84 -12.14
N ASP A 70 12.80 10.38 -12.28
CA ASP A 70 11.76 10.54 -11.27
C ASP A 70 10.66 9.46 -11.37
N ALA A 71 10.87 8.37 -12.12
CA ALA A 71 9.85 7.35 -12.35
C ALA A 71 9.25 6.85 -11.03
N ALA A 72 7.92 6.80 -10.97
CA ALA A 72 7.13 6.45 -9.79
C ALA A 72 7.32 7.35 -8.55
N SER A 73 7.90 8.55 -8.71
CA SER A 73 7.84 9.59 -7.67
C SER A 73 6.45 10.24 -7.59
N THR A 74 6.23 11.02 -6.53
CA THR A 74 5.03 11.87 -6.40
C THR A 74 4.92 12.86 -7.56
N ALA A 75 6.03 13.45 -8.02
CA ALA A 75 6.06 14.33 -9.17
C ALA A 75 5.65 13.60 -10.46
N HIS A 76 6.14 12.38 -10.68
CA HIS A 76 5.72 11.57 -11.82
C HIS A 76 4.22 11.29 -11.82
N VAL A 77 3.63 10.94 -10.68
CA VAL A 77 2.18 10.76 -10.54
C VAL A 77 1.44 12.07 -10.80
N ALA A 78 1.94 13.21 -10.29
CA ALA A 78 1.36 14.52 -10.56
C ALA A 78 1.37 14.85 -12.06
N HIS A 79 2.45 14.53 -12.79
CA HIS A 79 2.52 14.70 -14.24
C HIS A 79 1.51 13.81 -14.99
N LEU A 80 1.39 12.53 -14.60
CA LEU A 80 0.45 11.59 -15.23
C LEU A 80 -1.02 12.02 -15.06
N LEU A 81 -1.32 12.70 -13.95
CA LEU A 81 -2.65 13.24 -13.67
C LEU A 81 -2.83 14.70 -14.13
N ASP A 82 -1.77 15.36 -14.60
CA ASP A 82 -1.69 16.81 -14.75
C ASP A 82 -2.25 17.56 -13.52
N ALA A 83 -1.90 17.04 -12.34
CA ALA A 83 -2.42 17.50 -11.07
C ALA A 83 -1.57 18.67 -10.53
N PRO A 84 -2.22 19.74 -10.03
CA PRO A 84 -1.53 20.78 -9.29
C PRO A 84 -0.98 20.24 -7.97
N VAL A 85 0.19 20.71 -7.58
CA VAL A 85 0.90 20.27 -6.37
C VAL A 85 0.82 21.34 -5.30
N VAL A 86 0.41 20.96 -4.10
CA VAL A 86 0.55 21.76 -2.89
C VAL A 86 1.73 21.20 -2.10
N LEU A 87 2.77 22.01 -1.90
CA LEU A 87 3.95 21.58 -1.16
C LEU A 87 3.77 21.86 0.34
N VAL A 88 3.81 20.81 1.16
CA VAL A 88 3.84 20.95 2.62
C VAL A 88 5.30 21.02 3.07
N VAL A 89 5.69 22.12 3.74
CA VAL A 89 7.07 22.38 4.16
C VAL A 89 7.18 22.51 5.67
N ASP A 90 8.21 21.92 6.27
CA ASP A 90 8.52 22.17 7.68
C ASP A 90 9.10 23.58 7.86
N ALA A 91 8.39 24.39 8.63
CA ALA A 91 8.77 25.75 9.02
C ALA A 91 9.05 25.84 10.53
N SER A 92 9.20 24.71 11.24
CA SER A 92 9.43 24.67 12.68
C SER A 92 10.65 25.46 13.12
N ALA A 93 11.73 25.43 12.33
CA ALA A 93 13.01 26.07 12.62
C ALA A 93 13.44 27.11 11.59
N ALA A 94 12.58 27.47 10.62
CA ALA A 94 12.95 28.36 9.52
C ALA A 94 11.80 29.27 9.08
N SER A 95 12.13 30.53 8.74
CA SER A 95 11.21 31.50 8.12
C SER A 95 11.61 31.76 6.67
N THR A 96 12.48 32.73 6.39
CA THR A 96 12.89 33.13 5.03
C THR A 96 13.54 31.98 4.24
N SER A 97 14.27 31.08 4.91
CA SER A 97 14.90 29.92 4.27
C SER A 97 13.89 28.92 3.70
N VAL A 98 12.64 28.93 4.16
CA VAL A 98 11.55 28.15 3.55
C VAL A 98 11.42 28.50 2.07
N ALA A 99 11.53 29.79 1.71
CA ALA A 99 11.49 30.19 0.32
C ALA A 99 12.68 29.65 -0.49
N ALA A 100 13.88 29.53 0.08
CA ALA A 100 15.00 28.90 -0.63
C ALA A 100 14.73 27.42 -0.94
N THR A 101 14.16 26.68 0.01
CA THR A 101 13.72 25.29 -0.18
C THR A 101 12.63 25.21 -1.26
N VAL A 102 11.60 26.04 -1.16
CA VAL A 102 10.49 26.09 -2.14
C VAL A 102 10.99 26.45 -3.53
N HIS A 103 11.91 27.41 -3.66
CA HIS A 103 12.56 27.73 -4.93
C HIS A 103 13.21 26.47 -5.53
N GLY A 104 13.97 25.72 -4.72
CA GLY A 104 14.56 24.45 -5.15
C GLY A 104 13.52 23.51 -5.75
N PHE A 105 12.43 23.22 -5.03
CA PHE A 105 11.37 22.34 -5.53
C PHE A 105 10.65 22.90 -6.77
N ALA A 106 10.37 24.21 -6.79
CA ALA A 106 9.65 24.88 -7.87
C ALA A 106 10.45 24.93 -9.18
N THR A 107 11.78 25.00 -9.11
CA THR A 107 12.64 25.12 -10.30
C THR A 107 13.33 23.82 -10.70
N PHE A 108 13.26 22.77 -9.87
CA PHE A 108 13.94 21.50 -10.14
C PHE A 108 13.36 20.78 -11.37
N ASP A 109 12.03 20.75 -11.49
CA ASP A 109 11.33 20.27 -12.68
C ASP A 109 10.38 21.37 -13.20
N PRO A 110 10.67 21.99 -14.36
CA PRO A 110 9.86 23.09 -14.89
C PRO A 110 8.46 22.65 -15.35
N ARG A 111 8.19 21.35 -15.44
CA ARG A 111 6.86 20.81 -15.78
C ARG A 111 5.93 20.76 -14.56
N LEU A 112 6.47 20.87 -13.35
CA LEU A 112 5.72 20.77 -12.11
C LEU A 112 4.76 21.96 -11.96
N ARG A 113 3.48 21.66 -11.79
CA ARG A 113 2.43 22.67 -11.53
C ARG A 113 2.31 22.96 -10.04
N LEU A 114 3.27 23.72 -9.48
CA LEU A 114 3.21 24.12 -8.08
C LEU A 114 2.09 25.15 -7.87
N ALA A 115 1.02 24.75 -7.20
CA ALA A 115 -0.12 25.62 -6.89
C ALA A 115 0.10 26.50 -5.65
N GLY A 116 0.94 26.05 -4.72
CA GLY A 116 1.25 26.82 -3.52
C GLY A 116 1.87 25.98 -2.41
N VAL A 117 2.02 26.61 -1.25
CA VAL A 117 2.71 26.04 -0.08
C VAL A 117 1.81 26.05 1.15
N VAL A 118 1.86 24.99 1.94
CA VAL A 118 1.37 24.97 3.33
C VAL A 118 2.56 24.84 4.26
N ALA A 119 2.74 25.80 5.17
CA ALA A 119 3.85 25.79 6.13
C ALA A 119 3.46 25.08 7.41
N ASN A 120 4.09 23.95 7.72
CA ASN A 120 3.85 23.17 8.94
C ASN A 120 4.78 23.63 10.07
N GLY A 121 4.34 23.52 11.33
CA GLY A 121 5.19 23.84 12.49
C GLY A 121 5.42 25.34 12.71
N VAL A 122 4.53 26.20 12.25
CA VAL A 122 4.68 27.65 12.39
C VAL A 122 4.44 28.09 13.84
N GLY A 123 5.27 29.01 14.31
CA GLY A 123 5.29 29.40 15.73
C GLY A 123 4.33 30.54 16.10
N SER A 124 3.92 31.37 15.14
CA SER A 124 3.03 32.53 15.36
C SER A 124 2.52 33.10 14.02
N PRO A 125 1.48 33.96 14.04
CA PRO A 125 1.03 34.68 12.84
C PRO A 125 2.13 35.52 12.19
N ARG A 126 2.95 36.21 13.00
CA ARG A 126 4.12 36.97 12.51
C ARG A 126 5.12 36.07 11.78
N HIS A 127 5.29 34.83 12.23
CA HIS A 127 6.16 33.87 11.54
C HIS A 127 5.56 33.50 10.17
N ALA A 128 4.25 33.26 10.08
CA ALA A 128 3.58 33.03 8.80
C ALA A 128 3.73 34.21 7.84
N GLU A 129 3.61 35.45 8.31
CA GLU A 129 3.80 36.67 7.50
C GLU A 129 5.22 36.76 6.90
N LEU A 130 6.25 36.42 7.69
CA LEU A 130 7.63 36.38 7.20
C LEU A 130 7.82 35.32 6.09
N ILE A 131 7.21 34.15 6.25
CA ILE A 131 7.22 33.09 5.24
C ILE A 131 6.49 33.56 3.98
N ALA A 132 5.28 34.13 4.12
CA ALA A 132 4.51 34.65 3.01
C ALA A 132 5.28 35.72 2.23
N GLY A 133 5.88 36.70 2.91
CA GLY A 133 6.72 37.73 2.28
C GLY A 133 7.97 37.16 1.60
N ALA A 134 8.50 36.03 2.10
CA ALA A 134 9.60 35.34 1.44
C ALA A 134 9.16 34.61 0.15
N LEU A 135 8.00 33.96 0.17
CA LEU A 135 7.43 33.25 -0.97
C LEU A 135 6.91 34.18 -2.08
N GLN A 136 6.48 35.39 -1.73
CA GLN A 136 6.09 36.42 -2.71
C GLN A 136 7.20 36.70 -3.75
N ARG A 137 8.48 36.64 -3.36
CA ARG A 137 9.60 36.81 -4.30
C ARG A 137 9.70 35.71 -5.36
N LEU A 138 9.05 34.57 -5.13
CA LEU A 138 9.00 33.43 -6.03
C LEU A 138 7.69 33.36 -6.81
N ALA A 139 6.77 34.29 -6.59
CA ALA A 139 5.40 34.22 -7.07
C ALA A 139 4.66 32.91 -6.68
N VAL A 140 5.03 32.31 -5.54
CA VAL A 140 4.37 31.13 -4.97
C VAL A 140 3.47 31.57 -3.82
N PRO A 141 2.16 31.26 -3.82
CA PRO A 141 1.28 31.63 -2.73
C PRO A 141 1.49 30.74 -1.51
N LEU A 142 1.41 31.34 -0.31
CA LEU A 142 1.21 30.60 0.93
C LEU A 142 -0.29 30.34 1.06
N LEU A 143 -0.72 29.09 0.88
CA LEU A 143 -2.12 28.67 0.99
C LEU A 143 -2.56 28.54 2.45
N GLY A 144 -1.62 28.42 3.38
CA GLY A 144 -1.91 28.30 4.80
C GLY A 144 -0.72 27.88 5.63
N TRP A 145 -0.96 27.71 6.93
CA TRP A 145 0.04 27.18 7.85
C TRP A 145 -0.60 26.34 8.95
N LEU A 146 0.20 25.51 9.62
CA LEU A 146 -0.24 24.78 10.81
C LEU A 146 0.66 25.15 11.99
N PRO A 147 0.10 25.40 13.18
CA PRO A 147 0.89 25.70 14.38
C PRO A 147 1.73 24.48 14.79
N ARG A 148 2.83 24.72 15.51
CA ARG A 148 3.66 23.65 16.10
C ARG A 148 2.87 22.66 16.95
N ASP A 149 1.89 23.18 17.69
CA ASP A 149 0.97 22.39 18.47
C ASP A 149 -0.44 22.61 17.92
N ALA A 150 -0.86 21.71 17.03
CA ALA A 150 -2.23 21.66 16.53
C ALA A 150 -3.16 20.87 17.48
N GLY A 151 -2.70 20.49 18.68
CA GLY A 151 -3.43 19.64 19.61
C GLY A 151 -3.56 18.19 19.13
N VAL A 152 -2.65 17.73 18.27
CA VAL A 152 -2.71 16.41 17.64
C VAL A 152 -1.38 15.69 17.81
N THR A 153 -1.43 14.55 18.49
CA THR A 153 -0.31 13.61 18.59
C THR A 153 -0.63 12.39 17.75
N ALA A 154 0.03 12.23 16.60
CA ALA A 154 -0.02 11.02 15.78
C ALA A 154 1.28 10.23 15.99
N PRO A 155 1.32 9.21 16.86
CA PRO A 155 2.54 8.50 17.12
C PRO A 155 2.95 7.67 15.91
N GLY A 156 4.22 7.78 15.56
CA GLY A 156 4.86 6.94 14.57
C GLY A 156 5.11 5.52 15.09
N ARG A 157 5.39 4.62 14.14
CA ARG A 157 5.94 3.27 14.26
C ARG A 157 6.97 3.08 13.14
N HIS A 158 7.67 1.95 13.17
CA HIS A 158 8.74 1.57 12.24
C HIS A 158 8.37 1.67 10.74
N LEU A 159 7.09 1.50 10.36
CA LEU A 159 6.65 1.61 8.96
C LEU A 159 5.63 2.75 8.69
N GLY A 160 5.50 3.72 9.59
CA GLY A 160 4.57 4.84 9.39
C GLY A 160 3.85 5.26 10.65
N LEU A 161 2.57 5.61 10.56
CA LEU A 161 1.76 5.93 11.73
C LEU A 161 1.23 4.64 12.37
N VAL A 162 0.83 4.73 13.64
CA VAL A 162 -0.05 3.71 14.22
C VAL A 162 -1.40 3.75 13.51
N PRO A 163 -1.86 2.67 12.83
CA PRO A 163 -3.11 2.64 12.10
C PRO A 163 -4.30 3.12 12.90
N ALA A 164 -5.19 3.84 12.21
CA ALA A 164 -6.39 4.40 12.79
C ALA A 164 -7.30 3.31 13.40
N VAL A 165 -7.29 2.11 12.80
CA VAL A 165 -8.03 0.94 13.31
C VAL A 165 -7.60 0.55 14.73
N GLU A 166 -6.34 0.76 15.10
CA GLU A 166 -5.82 0.43 16.42
C GLU A 166 -6.16 1.48 17.49
N ARG A 167 -6.56 2.70 17.06
CA ARG A 167 -6.78 3.86 17.95
C ARG A 167 -8.14 4.50 17.72
N ALA A 168 -9.17 3.73 17.38
CA ALA A 168 -10.40 4.28 16.81
C ALA A 168 -10.97 5.53 17.52
N PRO A 169 -11.05 5.63 18.87
CA PRO A 169 -11.51 6.87 19.53
C PRO A 169 -10.51 8.04 19.40
N ALA A 170 -9.25 7.83 19.77
CA ALA A 170 -8.22 8.89 19.75
C ALA A 170 -7.83 9.31 18.33
N ALA A 171 -7.83 8.38 17.37
CA ALA A 171 -7.63 8.68 15.96
C ALA A 171 -8.77 9.53 15.39
N ARG A 172 -10.03 9.26 15.78
CA ARG A 172 -11.18 10.08 15.36
C ARG A 172 -11.08 11.49 15.90
N GLU A 173 -10.76 11.63 17.18
CA GLU A 173 -10.55 12.93 17.80
C GLU A 173 -9.38 13.69 17.15
N GLY A 174 -8.27 13.00 16.90
CA GLY A 174 -7.10 13.55 16.21
C GLY A 174 -7.41 14.04 14.80
N VAL A 175 -8.11 13.25 13.98
CA VAL A 175 -8.55 13.65 12.64
C VAL A 175 -9.50 14.86 12.71
N ALA A 176 -10.44 14.87 13.65
CA ALA A 176 -11.35 16.01 13.83
C ALA A 176 -10.60 17.28 14.27
N ALA A 177 -9.58 17.16 15.14
CA ALA A 177 -8.72 18.27 15.54
C ALA A 177 -7.88 18.80 14.38
N LEU A 178 -7.27 17.92 13.57
CA LEU A 178 -6.59 18.30 12.32
C LEU A 178 -7.55 19.04 11.37
N GLY A 179 -8.77 18.55 11.20
CA GLY A 179 -9.79 19.21 10.37
C GLY A 179 -10.09 20.63 10.85
N ARG A 180 -10.21 20.86 12.16
CA ARG A 180 -10.39 22.21 12.73
C ARG A 180 -9.16 23.10 12.51
N ALA A 181 -7.95 22.56 12.68
CA ALA A 181 -6.72 23.31 12.47
C ALA A 181 -6.55 23.73 11.01
N VAL A 182 -6.82 22.82 10.07
CA VAL A 182 -6.81 23.11 8.63
C VAL A 182 -7.87 24.17 8.29
N ALA A 183 -9.11 24.02 8.75
CA ALA A 183 -10.16 25.00 8.50
C ALA A 183 -9.87 26.39 9.08
N ALA A 184 -9.09 26.48 10.17
CA ALA A 184 -8.73 27.75 10.80
C ALA A 184 -7.53 28.45 10.15
N HIS A 185 -6.61 27.70 9.54
CA HIS A 185 -5.30 28.22 9.15
C HIS A 185 -4.89 27.95 7.69
N VAL A 186 -5.70 27.21 6.94
CA VAL A 186 -5.49 26.95 5.51
C VAL A 186 -6.68 27.49 4.73
N ASP A 187 -6.39 28.22 3.65
CA ASP A 187 -7.38 28.64 2.66
C ASP A 187 -7.81 27.41 1.83
N VAL A 188 -8.77 26.66 2.36
CA VAL A 188 -9.30 25.44 1.74
C VAL A 188 -9.95 25.77 0.39
N ASP A 189 -10.58 26.94 0.25
CA ASP A 189 -11.18 27.37 -1.01
C ASP A 189 -10.11 27.60 -2.08
N ALA A 190 -8.96 28.19 -1.73
CA ALA A 190 -7.84 28.31 -2.65
C ALA A 190 -7.22 26.95 -3.03
N VAL A 191 -7.16 26.00 -2.09
CA VAL A 191 -6.71 24.62 -2.38
C VAL A 191 -7.68 23.92 -3.36
N LEU A 192 -8.99 24.04 -3.14
CA LEU A 192 -10.00 23.47 -4.03
C LEU A 192 -10.02 24.15 -5.40
N ALA A 193 -9.85 25.48 -5.43
CA ALA A 193 -9.72 26.24 -6.68
C ALA A 193 -8.47 25.81 -7.46
N ALA A 194 -7.35 25.56 -6.78
CA ALA A 194 -6.17 25.00 -7.41
C ALA A 194 -6.48 23.63 -8.01
N ALA A 195 -7.07 22.70 -7.23
CA ALA A 195 -7.45 21.37 -7.70
C ALA A 195 -8.36 21.42 -8.94
N ALA A 196 -9.29 22.37 -9.01
CA ALA A 196 -10.18 22.56 -10.16
C ALA A 196 -9.46 23.00 -11.45
N THR A 197 -8.19 23.41 -11.38
CA THR A 197 -7.38 23.70 -12.57
C THR A 197 -6.82 22.44 -13.24
N ALA A 198 -6.91 21.27 -12.60
CA ALA A 198 -6.55 20.00 -13.23
C ALA A 198 -7.49 19.73 -14.42
N PRO A 199 -6.98 19.26 -15.57
CA PRO A 199 -7.84 18.95 -16.70
C PRO A 199 -8.72 17.73 -16.41
N ALA A 200 -9.81 17.61 -17.16
CA ALA A 200 -10.52 16.34 -17.22
C ALA A 200 -9.62 15.28 -17.89
N TRP A 201 -9.52 14.10 -17.28
CA TRP A 201 -8.79 12.99 -17.87
C TRP A 201 -9.55 12.40 -19.07
N PRO A 202 -8.92 12.26 -20.25
CA PRO A 202 -9.57 11.73 -21.44
C PRO A 202 -9.82 10.21 -21.38
N ALA A 203 -9.18 9.51 -20.44
CA ALA A 203 -9.30 8.06 -20.30
C ALA A 203 -10.59 7.66 -19.57
N PRO A 204 -11.22 6.52 -19.95
CA PRO A 204 -12.33 5.96 -19.19
C PRO A 204 -11.86 5.57 -17.78
N ALA A 205 -12.81 5.53 -16.84
CA ALA A 205 -12.54 5.02 -15.50
C ALA A 205 -12.12 3.54 -15.61
N TRP A 206 -11.12 3.15 -14.82
CA TRP A 206 -10.66 1.77 -14.81
C TRP A 206 -11.79 0.84 -14.34
N SER A 207 -12.01 -0.26 -15.06
CA SER A 207 -12.88 -1.37 -14.67
C SER A 207 -12.11 -2.68 -14.72
N PRO A 208 -12.41 -3.68 -13.86
CA PRO A 208 -11.79 -4.99 -14.01
C PRO A 208 -12.18 -5.56 -15.39
N PRO A 209 -11.32 -6.35 -16.05
CA PRO A 209 -11.53 -6.77 -17.44
C PRO A 209 -12.54 -7.93 -17.60
N PHE A 210 -13.19 -8.35 -16.53
CA PHE A 210 -14.14 -9.46 -16.51
C PHE A 210 -15.34 -9.14 -15.61
N ALA A 211 -16.40 -9.93 -15.75
CA ALA A 211 -17.59 -9.88 -14.91
C ALA A 211 -18.16 -11.30 -14.79
N ARG A 212 -17.58 -12.12 -13.91
CA ARG A 212 -17.98 -13.51 -13.73
C ARG A 212 -19.04 -13.63 -12.63
N ALA A 213 -19.92 -14.63 -12.77
CA ALA A 213 -20.79 -15.01 -11.67
C ALA A 213 -19.98 -15.57 -10.50
N ALA A 214 -20.51 -15.44 -9.28
CA ALA A 214 -19.88 -15.98 -8.08
C ALA A 214 -19.68 -17.50 -8.23
N ARG A 215 -18.44 -17.96 -7.98
CA ARG A 215 -18.03 -19.35 -8.17
C ARG A 215 -17.11 -19.90 -7.08
N ALA A 216 -16.51 -19.04 -6.27
CA ALA A 216 -15.70 -19.43 -5.12
C ALA A 216 -15.86 -18.41 -3.99
N ARG A 217 -15.75 -18.86 -2.75
CA ARG A 217 -15.74 -18.00 -1.57
C ARG A 217 -14.30 -17.82 -1.09
N VAL A 218 -13.80 -16.59 -1.08
CA VAL A 218 -12.40 -16.29 -0.72
C VAL A 218 -12.37 -15.58 0.63
N GLY A 219 -11.70 -16.19 1.60
CA GLY A 219 -11.45 -15.55 2.90
C GLY A 219 -10.41 -14.46 2.77
N VAL A 220 -10.73 -13.23 3.19
CA VAL A 220 -9.80 -12.09 3.15
C VAL A 220 -9.52 -11.64 4.58
N ALA A 221 -8.27 -11.78 5.02
CA ALA A 221 -7.85 -11.29 6.32
C ALA A 221 -7.89 -9.77 6.35
N THR A 222 -8.47 -9.23 7.41
CA THR A 222 -8.57 -7.80 7.68
C THR A 222 -8.24 -7.50 9.14
N GLY A 223 -8.53 -6.28 9.59
CA GLY A 223 -8.29 -5.86 10.95
C GLY A 223 -6.90 -5.26 11.16
N PRO A 224 -6.51 -5.04 12.43
CA PRO A 224 -5.32 -4.26 12.74
C PRO A 224 -4.01 -4.98 12.38
N ALA A 225 -4.02 -6.33 12.35
CA ALA A 225 -2.86 -7.11 11.92
C ALA A 225 -2.70 -7.19 10.38
N PHE A 226 -3.77 -6.97 9.61
CA PHE A 226 -3.82 -7.15 8.15
C PHE A 226 -4.53 -5.97 7.47
N SER A 227 -3.81 -4.86 7.33
CA SER A 227 -4.38 -3.57 6.93
C SER A 227 -3.86 -3.04 5.58
N PHE A 228 -3.00 -3.78 4.89
CA PHE A 228 -2.33 -3.33 3.65
C PHE A 228 -2.96 -3.91 2.37
N ALA A 229 -4.26 -4.24 2.38
CA ALA A 229 -4.94 -4.70 1.17
C ALA A 229 -5.19 -3.56 0.18
N TYR A 230 -4.93 -3.78 -1.11
CA TYR A 230 -5.28 -2.83 -2.17
C TYR A 230 -6.76 -2.98 -2.55
N PRO A 231 -7.57 -1.91 -2.51
CA PRO A 231 -8.98 -1.97 -2.94
C PRO A 231 -9.14 -2.42 -4.39
N ASP A 232 -8.17 -2.10 -5.25
CA ASP A 232 -8.18 -2.51 -6.66
C ASP A 232 -8.06 -4.03 -6.79
N ASP A 233 -7.23 -4.69 -5.99
CA ASP A 233 -7.08 -6.15 -6.00
C ASP A 233 -8.36 -6.85 -5.55
N LEU A 234 -9.05 -6.28 -4.55
CA LEU A 234 -10.35 -6.78 -4.08
C LEU A 234 -11.43 -6.63 -5.15
N ASP A 235 -11.44 -5.51 -5.87
CA ASP A 235 -12.35 -5.29 -6.99
C ASP A 235 -12.09 -6.28 -8.14
N VAL A 236 -10.82 -6.58 -8.43
CA VAL A 236 -10.43 -7.60 -9.42
C VAL A 236 -10.82 -9.01 -8.94
N LEU A 237 -10.63 -9.37 -7.67
CA LEU A 237 -11.06 -10.66 -7.12
C LEU A 237 -12.59 -10.84 -7.23
N ALA A 238 -13.35 -9.82 -6.81
CA ALA A 238 -14.81 -9.86 -6.86
C ALA A 238 -15.31 -10.03 -8.30
N ALA A 239 -14.77 -9.25 -9.23
CA ALA A 239 -15.15 -9.34 -10.64
C ALA A 239 -14.75 -10.69 -11.28
N ALA A 240 -13.74 -11.38 -10.74
CA ALA A 240 -13.33 -12.72 -11.15
C ALA A 240 -14.28 -13.82 -10.62
N GLY A 241 -15.32 -13.45 -9.86
CA GLY A 241 -16.32 -14.35 -9.31
C GLY A 241 -16.01 -14.81 -7.87
N ALA A 242 -15.14 -14.10 -7.14
CA ALA A 242 -14.95 -14.34 -5.72
C ALA A 242 -16.07 -13.70 -4.88
N GLU A 243 -16.71 -14.50 -4.03
CA GLU A 243 -17.44 -13.98 -2.89
C GLU A 243 -16.45 -13.70 -1.76
N LEU A 244 -16.16 -12.42 -1.51
CA LEU A 244 -15.19 -12.00 -0.49
C LEU A 244 -15.78 -12.16 0.92
N ALA A 245 -15.15 -13.01 1.73
CA ALA A 245 -15.53 -13.28 3.10
C ALA A 245 -14.48 -12.72 4.07
N TRP A 246 -14.79 -11.61 4.72
CA TRP A 246 -13.87 -10.91 5.61
C TRP A 246 -13.73 -11.63 6.96
N PHE A 247 -12.52 -11.65 7.52
CA PHE A 247 -12.27 -12.11 8.89
C PHE A 247 -11.06 -11.37 9.49
N ASP A 248 -11.10 -11.10 10.79
CA ASP A 248 -10.00 -10.49 11.55
C ASP A 248 -9.34 -11.56 12.43
N PRO A 249 -8.12 -12.01 12.11
CA PRO A 249 -7.44 -13.04 12.90
C PRO A 249 -7.17 -12.69 14.36
N THR A 250 -7.26 -11.41 14.72
CA THR A 250 -7.10 -10.94 16.11
C THR A 250 -8.41 -10.94 16.90
N ALA A 251 -9.56 -11.05 16.25
CA ALA A 251 -10.88 -10.96 16.88
C ALA A 251 -11.77 -12.20 16.62
N ASP A 252 -11.74 -12.75 15.41
CA ASP A 252 -12.58 -13.88 15.02
C ASP A 252 -11.96 -15.23 15.44
N ALA A 253 -12.79 -16.10 16.01
CA ALA A 253 -12.34 -17.41 16.50
C ALA A 253 -12.18 -18.47 15.39
N ALA A 254 -12.70 -18.21 14.19
CA ALA A 254 -12.76 -19.18 13.09
C ALA A 254 -12.80 -18.49 11.73
N LEU A 255 -12.39 -19.22 10.68
CA LEU A 255 -12.58 -18.82 9.29
C LEU A 255 -14.08 -18.76 8.96
N PRO A 256 -14.48 -17.88 8.04
CA PRO A 256 -15.81 -17.93 7.45
C PRO A 256 -16.09 -19.31 6.85
N ALA A 257 -17.31 -19.81 7.03
CA ALA A 257 -17.67 -21.14 6.58
C ALA A 257 -17.59 -21.28 5.05
N GLY A 258 -16.96 -22.35 4.57
CA GLY A 258 -16.87 -22.66 3.15
C GLY A 258 -15.91 -21.77 2.37
N CYS A 259 -14.85 -21.26 2.99
CA CYS A 259 -13.76 -20.64 2.25
C CYS A 259 -13.05 -21.68 1.36
N ASP A 260 -12.96 -21.36 0.08
CA ASP A 260 -12.31 -22.16 -0.97
C ASP A 260 -10.85 -21.73 -1.21
N GLY A 261 -10.45 -20.58 -0.66
CA GLY A 261 -9.09 -20.04 -0.70
C GLY A 261 -8.94 -18.82 0.20
N LEU A 262 -7.71 -18.34 0.38
CA LEU A 262 -7.39 -17.24 1.31
C LEU A 262 -6.51 -16.16 0.69
N VAL A 263 -6.76 -14.91 1.07
CA VAL A 263 -5.88 -13.76 0.84
C VAL A 263 -5.49 -13.15 2.18
N LEU A 264 -4.20 -13.17 2.48
CA LEU A 264 -3.58 -12.62 3.68
C LEU A 264 -2.68 -11.46 3.26
N SER A 265 -3.19 -10.22 3.36
CA SER A 265 -2.43 -9.02 2.95
C SER A 265 -1.24 -8.75 3.87
N GLY A 266 -0.48 -7.70 3.57
CA GLY A 266 0.46 -7.12 4.53
C GLY A 266 -0.24 -6.50 5.74
N GLY A 267 0.57 -6.15 6.73
CA GLY A 267 0.15 -5.48 7.95
C GLY A 267 1.22 -5.63 9.03
N PHE A 268 0.79 -5.67 10.29
CA PHE A 268 1.66 -5.63 11.47
C PHE A 268 1.46 -6.86 12.38
N PRO A 269 1.59 -8.10 11.89
CA PRO A 269 1.33 -9.28 12.70
C PRO A 269 2.24 -9.37 13.93
N GLU A 270 3.43 -8.78 13.91
CA GLU A 270 4.37 -8.74 15.02
C GLU A 270 3.81 -7.97 16.23
N VAL A 271 3.03 -6.92 16.00
CA VAL A 271 2.37 -6.14 17.05
C VAL A 271 1.28 -6.98 17.74
N TYR A 272 0.69 -7.92 16.99
CA TYR A 272 -0.41 -8.78 17.43
C TYR A 272 0.01 -10.23 17.65
N ALA A 273 1.32 -10.52 17.70
CA ALA A 273 1.83 -11.90 17.68
C ALA A 273 1.26 -12.75 18.81
N SER A 274 1.07 -12.19 20.01
CA SER A 274 0.45 -12.88 21.14
C SER A 274 -1.01 -13.28 20.84
N SER A 275 -1.83 -12.35 20.33
CA SER A 275 -3.25 -12.59 20.02
C SER A 275 -3.40 -13.59 18.88
N LEU A 276 -2.61 -13.41 17.82
CA LEU A 276 -2.56 -14.31 16.66
C LEU A 276 -2.14 -15.73 17.07
N SER A 277 -1.12 -15.85 17.92
CA SER A 277 -0.61 -17.12 18.45
C SER A 277 -1.65 -17.82 19.33
N ALA A 278 -2.33 -17.08 20.20
CA ALA A 278 -3.38 -17.59 21.08
C ALA A 278 -4.59 -18.16 20.32
N ASN A 279 -4.86 -17.67 19.10
CA ASN A 279 -5.97 -18.13 18.26
C ASN A 279 -5.68 -19.48 17.57
N ALA A 280 -5.47 -20.53 18.36
CA ALA A 280 -5.11 -21.86 17.87
C ALA A 280 -6.17 -22.49 16.96
N GLY A 281 -7.45 -22.20 17.20
CA GLY A 281 -8.56 -22.69 16.37
C GLY A 281 -8.47 -22.16 14.93
N LEU A 282 -8.40 -20.84 14.78
CA LEU A 282 -8.27 -20.21 13.46
C LEU A 282 -6.98 -20.62 12.75
N ARG A 283 -5.83 -20.63 13.46
CA ARG A 283 -4.55 -21.08 12.88
C ARG A 283 -4.62 -22.51 12.37
N GLY A 284 -5.27 -23.39 13.11
CA GLY A 284 -5.50 -24.78 12.71
C GLY A 284 -6.38 -24.90 11.47
N GLN A 285 -7.43 -24.08 11.35
CA GLN A 285 -8.29 -24.06 10.17
C GLN A 285 -7.57 -23.54 8.92
N ILE A 286 -6.76 -22.47 9.05
CA ILE A 286 -5.92 -21.96 7.97
C ILE A 286 -4.93 -23.04 7.51
N ALA A 287 -4.29 -23.72 8.45
CA ALA A 287 -3.35 -24.78 8.13
C ALA A 287 -4.02 -25.99 7.47
N ALA A 288 -5.21 -26.38 7.92
CA ALA A 288 -5.98 -27.45 7.31
C ALA A 288 -6.43 -27.09 5.89
N LEU A 289 -6.90 -25.86 5.67
CA LEU A 289 -7.34 -25.39 4.35
C LEU A 289 -6.17 -25.36 3.35
N ALA A 290 -5.02 -24.79 3.74
CA ALA A 290 -3.81 -24.81 2.92
C ALA A 290 -3.29 -26.24 2.67
N GLY A 291 -3.33 -27.11 3.70
CA GLY A 291 -2.92 -28.51 3.59
C GLY A 291 -3.82 -29.36 2.68
N ALA A 292 -5.07 -28.95 2.48
CA ALA A 292 -5.99 -29.55 1.50
C ALA A 292 -5.73 -29.07 0.05
N GLY A 293 -4.73 -28.22 -0.17
CA GLY A 293 -4.38 -27.70 -1.50
C GLY A 293 -5.21 -26.49 -1.94
N ALA A 294 -5.91 -25.83 -1.02
CA ALA A 294 -6.63 -24.59 -1.34
C ALA A 294 -5.64 -23.47 -1.72
N PRO A 295 -5.94 -22.64 -2.72
CA PRO A 295 -5.11 -21.49 -3.05
C PRO A 295 -5.01 -20.50 -1.88
N VAL A 296 -3.78 -20.11 -1.54
CA VAL A 296 -3.53 -19.08 -0.51
C VAL A 296 -2.52 -18.07 -1.03
N ARG A 297 -2.91 -16.79 -1.07
CA ARG A 297 -2.00 -15.68 -1.32
C ARG A 297 -1.66 -15.02 0.00
N ALA A 298 -0.37 -14.88 0.28
CA ALA A 298 0.11 -14.18 1.47
C ALA A 298 1.20 -13.17 1.15
N GLU A 299 1.09 -11.95 1.65
CA GLU A 299 2.03 -10.86 1.39
C GLU A 299 2.59 -10.28 2.69
N CYS A 300 3.93 -10.12 2.78
CA CYS A 300 4.64 -9.50 3.90
C CYS A 300 4.18 -10.02 5.27
N GLY A 301 3.32 -9.29 5.99
CA GLY A 301 2.72 -9.74 7.25
C GLY A 301 1.95 -11.07 7.13
N GLY A 302 1.24 -11.29 6.02
CA GLY A 302 0.60 -12.56 5.69
C GLY A 302 1.60 -13.72 5.61
N LEU A 303 2.76 -13.50 4.98
CA LEU A 303 3.83 -14.50 4.93
C LEU A 303 4.30 -14.85 6.34
N ALA A 304 4.54 -13.83 7.18
CA ALA A 304 4.97 -14.03 8.57
C ALA A 304 3.93 -14.81 9.39
N TYR A 305 2.63 -14.58 9.15
CA TYR A 305 1.56 -15.31 9.82
C TYR A 305 1.40 -16.77 9.33
N LEU A 306 1.77 -17.07 8.09
CA LEU A 306 1.79 -18.44 7.58
C LEU A 306 3.02 -19.25 8.01
N ALA A 307 4.08 -18.58 8.46
CA ALA A 307 5.28 -19.22 8.99
C ALA A 307 4.97 -20.13 10.20
N ALA A 308 5.94 -20.97 10.59
CA ALA A 308 5.84 -21.78 11.81
C ALA A 308 5.84 -20.93 13.08
N SER A 309 6.59 -19.82 13.07
CA SER A 309 6.64 -18.88 14.18
C SER A 309 7.02 -17.49 13.70
N LEU A 310 6.61 -16.47 14.46
CA LEU A 310 7.07 -15.09 14.36
C LEU A 310 7.66 -14.69 15.71
N ASP A 311 8.95 -14.37 15.75
CA ASP A 311 9.69 -14.04 16.99
C ASP A 311 9.45 -15.06 18.13
N GLY A 312 9.44 -16.35 17.77
CA GLY A 312 9.25 -17.47 18.69
C GLY A 312 7.77 -17.77 19.04
N GLN A 313 6.84 -16.88 18.72
CA GLN A 313 5.41 -17.14 18.90
C GLN A 313 4.88 -18.09 17.81
N PRO A 314 4.18 -19.19 18.16
CA PRO A 314 3.55 -20.08 17.19
C PRO A 314 2.60 -19.35 16.24
N MET A 315 2.78 -19.57 14.94
CA MET A 315 1.92 -19.03 13.89
C MET A 315 1.16 -20.16 13.19
N CYS A 316 0.69 -20.01 11.95
CA CYS A 316 -0.13 -21.04 11.31
C CYS A 316 0.65 -22.33 11.00
N GLY A 317 1.96 -22.23 10.78
CA GLY A 317 2.81 -23.40 10.48
C GLY A 317 2.52 -24.06 9.14
N VAL A 318 1.97 -23.30 8.20
CA VAL A 318 1.77 -23.70 6.80
C VAL A 318 3.11 -23.75 6.07
N LEU A 319 3.94 -22.72 6.26
CA LEU A 319 5.24 -22.63 5.61
C LEU A 319 6.31 -23.30 6.49
N PRO A 320 7.30 -23.99 5.87
CA PRO A 320 8.48 -24.52 6.56
C PRO A 320 9.48 -23.39 6.86
N ALA A 321 9.01 -22.27 7.39
CA ALA A 321 9.80 -21.06 7.62
C ALA A 321 9.58 -20.53 9.05
N ARG A 322 10.56 -19.77 9.55
CA ARG A 322 10.41 -18.95 10.77
C ARG A 322 10.60 -17.50 10.37
N ALA A 323 9.64 -16.67 10.76
CA ALA A 323 9.73 -15.23 10.60
C ALA A 323 10.32 -14.60 11.88
N ARG A 324 11.07 -13.52 11.71
CA ARG A 324 11.57 -12.69 12.81
C ARG A 324 11.70 -11.24 12.41
N MET A 325 11.52 -10.34 13.37
CA MET A 325 11.81 -8.92 13.17
C MET A 325 13.33 -8.67 13.16
N THR A 326 13.73 -7.61 12.50
CA THR A 326 15.12 -7.16 12.37
C THR A 326 15.18 -5.63 12.51
N ASP A 327 16.36 -5.11 12.77
CA ASP A 327 16.59 -3.66 12.88
C ASP A 327 16.82 -2.99 11.51
N SER A 328 16.87 -3.78 10.43
CA SER A 328 17.22 -3.32 9.08
C SER A 328 15.98 -3.20 8.21
N LEU A 329 15.84 -2.03 7.58
CA LEU A 329 14.78 -1.78 6.62
C LEU A 329 15.12 -2.38 5.25
N THR A 330 14.24 -3.25 4.74
CA THR A 330 14.21 -3.60 3.32
C THR A 330 13.14 -2.77 2.61
N LEU A 331 13.57 -1.95 1.65
CA LEU A 331 12.69 -1.06 0.89
C LEU A 331 13.08 -1.03 -0.59
N GLY A 332 12.08 -1.14 -1.47
CA GLY A 332 12.18 -0.73 -2.88
C GLY A 332 11.40 -1.63 -3.84
N TYR A 333 11.39 -1.24 -5.11
CA TYR A 333 10.75 -2.02 -6.17
C TYR A 333 11.54 -3.29 -6.52
N ARG A 334 10.82 -4.33 -6.93
CA ARG A 334 11.33 -5.63 -7.35
C ARG A 334 10.69 -5.99 -8.68
N ARG A 335 11.53 -6.29 -9.67
CA ARG A 335 11.11 -7.07 -10.82
C ARG A 335 11.22 -8.54 -10.41
N ALA A 336 10.08 -9.21 -10.36
CA ALA A 336 9.96 -10.55 -9.83
C ALA A 336 9.36 -11.47 -10.90
N VAL A 337 10.01 -12.61 -11.14
CA VAL A 337 9.56 -13.65 -12.07
C VAL A 337 9.02 -14.82 -11.27
N ALA A 338 7.76 -15.19 -11.47
CA ALA A 338 7.12 -16.28 -10.73
C ALA A 338 7.93 -17.56 -10.95
N ALA A 339 8.34 -18.20 -9.86
CA ALA A 339 9.22 -19.36 -9.93
C ALA A 339 8.45 -20.67 -10.15
N ASP A 340 7.15 -20.68 -9.85
CA ASP A 340 6.25 -21.83 -9.90
C ASP A 340 4.80 -21.40 -10.12
N ASP A 341 3.91 -22.37 -10.37
CA ASP A 341 2.47 -22.16 -10.52
C ASP A 341 1.79 -22.16 -9.12
N ALA A 342 1.55 -20.97 -8.55
CA ALA A 342 0.90 -20.84 -7.26
C ALA A 342 0.23 -19.47 -7.08
N GLY A 343 -0.88 -19.43 -6.32
CA GLY A 343 -1.58 -18.18 -6.01
C GLY A 343 -2.09 -17.41 -7.24
N GLY A 344 -2.42 -18.12 -8.33
CA GLY A 344 -2.87 -17.55 -9.60
C GLY A 344 -1.75 -17.17 -10.58
N TRP A 345 -0.50 -17.13 -10.12
CA TRP A 345 0.68 -16.92 -10.97
C TRP A 345 1.05 -18.20 -11.71
N ARG A 346 1.66 -18.04 -12.89
CA ARG A 346 2.33 -19.11 -13.61
C ARG A 346 3.83 -18.89 -13.68
N ALA A 347 4.59 -19.97 -13.64
CA ALA A 347 6.04 -19.95 -13.77
C ALA A 347 6.46 -19.13 -15.01
N GLY A 348 7.37 -18.17 -14.80
CA GLY A 348 7.86 -17.28 -15.84
C GLY A 348 7.08 -15.98 -16.03
N GLU A 349 5.90 -15.82 -15.43
CA GLU A 349 5.19 -14.54 -15.44
C GLU A 349 5.95 -13.49 -14.61
N VAL A 350 5.90 -12.24 -15.05
CA VAL A 350 6.66 -11.15 -14.44
C VAL A 350 5.73 -10.14 -13.79
N ALA A 351 6.07 -9.75 -12.57
CA ALA A 351 5.46 -8.65 -11.85
C ALA A 351 6.50 -7.58 -11.48
N VAL A 352 6.06 -6.33 -11.43
CA VAL A 352 6.77 -5.29 -10.68
C VAL A 352 6.01 -5.07 -9.40
N GLY A 353 6.67 -5.33 -8.28
CA GLY A 353 6.12 -5.15 -6.95
C GLY A 353 7.05 -4.31 -6.08
N HIS A 354 6.66 -4.07 -4.83
CA HIS A 354 7.55 -3.47 -3.84
C HIS A 354 7.76 -4.37 -2.63
N GLU A 355 8.85 -4.11 -1.92
CA GLU A 355 9.09 -4.58 -0.57
C GLU A 355 9.19 -3.37 0.36
N PHE A 356 8.55 -3.43 1.52
CA PHE A 356 8.73 -2.48 2.61
C PHE A 356 8.53 -3.19 3.95
N HIS A 357 9.61 -3.73 4.53
CA HIS A 357 9.53 -4.53 5.75
C HIS A 357 10.82 -4.51 6.59
N TYR A 358 10.65 -4.81 7.89
CA TYR A 358 11.72 -5.02 8.86
C TYR A 358 11.86 -6.49 9.27
N SER A 359 11.13 -7.43 8.66
CA SER A 359 11.21 -8.85 9.00
C SER A 359 11.95 -9.65 7.94
N VAL A 360 12.43 -10.83 8.33
CA VAL A 360 12.90 -11.86 7.41
C VAL A 360 12.19 -13.17 7.71
N ALA A 361 12.05 -14.01 6.70
CA ALA A 361 11.53 -15.35 6.84
C ALA A 361 12.54 -16.34 6.28
N GLU A 362 13.05 -17.19 7.17
CA GLU A 362 14.15 -18.11 6.89
C GLU A 362 13.61 -19.55 6.92
N SER A 363 14.02 -20.38 5.97
CA SER A 363 13.66 -21.79 5.95
C SER A 363 14.11 -22.48 7.24
N ALA A 364 13.21 -23.26 7.84
CA ALA A 364 13.44 -23.94 9.10
C ALA A 364 13.92 -25.38 8.85
N PRO A 365 15.16 -25.76 9.25
CA PRO A 365 15.63 -27.13 9.11
C PRO A 365 14.72 -28.13 9.83
N GLY A 366 14.43 -29.28 9.20
CA GLY A 366 13.73 -30.40 9.83
C GLY A 366 12.21 -30.42 9.69
N ARG A 367 11.59 -29.48 8.95
CA ARG A 367 10.20 -29.65 8.47
C ARG A 367 10.24 -30.30 7.08
N CYS A 368 9.50 -31.40 6.91
CA CYS A 368 9.36 -32.07 5.60
C CYS A 368 8.54 -31.19 4.65
N GLY A 369 9.06 -30.98 3.44
CA GLY A 369 8.44 -30.21 2.36
C GLY A 369 9.43 -29.22 1.77
N ASP A 370 9.97 -29.54 0.58
CA ASP A 370 10.80 -28.62 -0.19
C ASP A 370 9.91 -27.53 -0.78
N ALA A 371 9.61 -26.48 0.00
CA ALA A 371 8.95 -25.30 -0.54
C ALA A 371 9.86 -24.67 -1.61
N ALA A 372 9.33 -24.49 -2.81
CA ALA A 372 10.03 -23.73 -3.85
C ALA A 372 10.01 -22.24 -3.49
N ALA A 373 10.83 -21.44 -4.17
CA ALA A 373 10.69 -19.98 -4.10
C ALA A 373 9.34 -19.57 -4.71
N ALA A 374 8.74 -18.49 -4.23
CA ALA A 374 7.59 -17.88 -4.91
C ALA A 374 8.06 -17.08 -6.14
N TRP A 375 9.17 -16.37 -5.98
CA TRP A 375 9.74 -15.50 -7.00
C TRP A 375 11.23 -15.77 -7.23
N ARG A 376 11.69 -15.44 -8.43
CA ARG A 376 13.08 -15.08 -8.72
C ARG A 376 13.14 -13.57 -8.90
N VAL A 377 13.91 -12.90 -8.05
CA VAL A 377 14.05 -11.45 -8.02
C VAL A 377 15.38 -11.03 -8.62
N ASP A 378 15.34 -10.11 -9.57
CA ASP A 378 16.52 -9.63 -10.27
C ASP A 378 17.55 -9.06 -9.28
N GLY A 379 18.80 -9.53 -9.39
CA GLY A 379 19.90 -9.10 -8.52
C GLY A 379 19.84 -9.60 -7.07
N ARG A 380 18.86 -10.43 -6.70
CA ARG A 380 18.71 -10.99 -5.33
C ARG A 380 18.56 -12.51 -5.27
N GLY A 381 18.02 -13.13 -6.33
CA GLY A 381 17.81 -14.58 -6.38
C GLY A 381 16.41 -15.00 -5.86
N PRO A 382 16.26 -16.20 -5.27
CA PRO A 382 14.96 -16.70 -4.83
C PRO A 382 14.36 -15.88 -3.68
N GLU A 383 13.05 -15.63 -3.73
CA GLU A 383 12.29 -14.92 -2.69
C GLU A 383 10.94 -15.59 -2.44
N GLY A 384 10.50 -15.57 -1.18
CA GLY A 384 9.21 -16.11 -0.77
C GLY A 384 9.15 -17.65 -0.82
N PHE A 385 7.94 -18.17 -0.70
CA PHE A 385 7.65 -19.60 -0.60
C PHE A 385 6.44 -19.96 -1.47
N SER A 386 6.62 -20.98 -2.31
CA SER A 386 5.56 -21.69 -3.04
C SER A 386 5.41 -23.09 -2.47
N LEU A 387 4.20 -23.46 -2.04
CA LEU A 387 3.91 -24.80 -1.48
C LEU A 387 2.43 -25.15 -1.62
N ALA A 388 2.10 -26.22 -2.37
CA ALA A 388 0.76 -26.80 -2.44
C ALA A 388 -0.38 -25.79 -2.68
N GLY A 389 -0.18 -24.83 -3.62
CA GLY A 389 -1.14 -23.77 -3.94
C GLY A 389 -0.97 -22.48 -3.13
N VAL A 390 -0.12 -22.48 -2.11
CA VAL A 390 0.27 -21.30 -1.34
C VAL A 390 1.34 -20.52 -2.09
N HIS A 391 1.11 -19.22 -2.29
CA HIS A 391 2.11 -18.25 -2.76
C HIS A 391 2.30 -17.16 -1.71
N ALA A 392 3.41 -17.26 -0.96
CA ALA A 392 3.75 -16.34 0.12
C ALA A 392 5.02 -15.54 -0.22
N SER A 393 4.99 -14.21 -0.14
CA SER A 393 6.14 -13.38 -0.52
C SER A 393 6.16 -12.03 0.21
N TYR A 394 7.33 -11.42 0.39
CA TYR A 394 7.46 -10.02 0.81
C TYR A 394 7.16 -9.02 -0.31
N VAL A 395 7.16 -9.47 -1.56
CA VAL A 395 6.78 -8.67 -2.73
C VAL A 395 5.26 -8.52 -2.77
N HIS A 396 4.82 -7.26 -2.67
CA HIS A 396 3.46 -6.84 -2.94
C HIS A 396 3.30 -6.56 -4.43
N ALA A 397 2.31 -7.16 -5.07
CA ALA A 397 1.99 -6.93 -6.48
C ALA A 397 0.61 -6.27 -6.61
N HIS A 398 0.41 -5.44 -7.64
CA HIS A 398 -0.86 -4.75 -7.86
C HIS A 398 -1.68 -5.47 -8.95
N TRP A 399 -2.81 -6.08 -8.59
CA TRP A 399 -3.55 -6.99 -9.47
C TRP A 399 -4.35 -6.27 -10.55
N ALA A 400 -4.56 -4.95 -10.43
CA ALA A 400 -5.06 -4.17 -11.56
C ALA A 400 -4.15 -4.23 -12.81
N ALA A 401 -2.83 -4.40 -12.63
CA ALA A 401 -1.89 -4.63 -13.75
C ALA A 401 -1.80 -6.10 -14.17
N HIS A 402 -2.21 -7.02 -13.30
CA HIS A 402 -2.14 -8.46 -13.53
C HIS A 402 -3.51 -9.15 -13.28
N PRO A 403 -4.60 -8.71 -13.93
CA PRO A 403 -5.95 -9.17 -13.57
C PRO A 403 -6.17 -10.66 -13.83
N HIS A 404 -5.41 -11.25 -14.76
CA HIS A 404 -5.43 -12.69 -15.04
C HIS A 404 -5.01 -13.54 -13.83
N VAL A 405 -4.19 -13.01 -12.92
CA VAL A 405 -3.78 -13.70 -11.68
C VAL A 405 -4.99 -13.92 -10.79
N ALA A 406 -5.83 -12.91 -10.61
CA ALA A 406 -7.06 -13.04 -9.84
C ALA A 406 -8.05 -14.02 -10.48
N ASP A 407 -8.19 -13.96 -11.81
CA ASP A 407 -9.09 -14.85 -12.53
C ASP A 407 -8.71 -16.32 -12.33
N ARG A 408 -7.42 -16.62 -12.42
CA ARG A 408 -6.87 -17.97 -12.17
C ARG A 408 -6.99 -18.36 -10.71
N PHE A 409 -6.60 -17.48 -9.78
CA PHE A 409 -6.72 -17.73 -8.34
C PHE A 409 -8.16 -18.14 -7.97
N VAL A 410 -9.16 -17.42 -8.47
CA VAL A 410 -10.58 -17.73 -8.21
C VAL A 410 -11.02 -19.01 -8.93
N ALA A 411 -10.52 -19.28 -10.14
CA ALA A 411 -10.79 -20.55 -10.83
C ALA A 411 -10.21 -21.75 -10.07
N ASP A 412 -9.00 -21.62 -9.52
CA ASP A 412 -8.34 -22.65 -8.72
C ASP A 412 -9.11 -22.90 -7.43
N CYS A 413 -9.61 -21.83 -6.77
CA CYS A 413 -10.48 -21.97 -5.59
C CYS A 413 -11.76 -22.77 -5.93
N ALA A 414 -12.40 -22.44 -7.06
CA ALA A 414 -13.60 -23.15 -7.50
C ALA A 414 -13.32 -24.62 -7.82
N ALA A 415 -12.17 -24.94 -8.41
CA ALA A 415 -11.78 -26.32 -8.72
C ALA A 415 -11.54 -27.16 -7.46
N THR A 416 -10.91 -26.59 -6.42
CA THR A 416 -10.69 -27.28 -5.14
C THR A 416 -12.01 -27.64 -4.44
N ARG A 417 -13.05 -26.81 -4.60
CA ARG A 417 -14.39 -27.08 -4.08
C ARG A 417 -15.07 -28.29 -4.74
N GLU A 418 -14.77 -28.54 -6.02
CA GLU A 418 -15.37 -29.63 -6.80
C GLU A 418 -14.62 -30.96 -6.65
N ALA A 419 -13.36 -30.94 -6.19
CA ALA A 419 -12.60 -32.14 -5.93
C ALA A 419 -13.13 -32.86 -4.67
N PRO A 420 -13.72 -34.07 -4.78
CA PRO A 420 -14.13 -34.82 -3.60
C PRO A 420 -12.91 -35.17 -2.74
N CYS A 421 -13.03 -35.02 -1.42
CA CYS A 421 -12.05 -35.53 -0.46
C CYS A 421 -11.78 -37.01 -0.76
N ALA A 422 -10.59 -37.32 -1.29
CA ALA A 422 -10.16 -38.69 -1.58
C ALA A 422 -9.64 -39.40 -0.33
#